data_AF-A0A352SRT6-F1
#
_entry.id   AF-A0A352SRT6-F1
#
_cell.length_a   1.000
_cell.length_b   1.000
_cell.length_c   1.000
_cell.angle_alpha   90.00
_cell.angle_beta   90.00
_cell.angle_gamma   90.00
#
_symmetry.space_group_name_H-M   'P 1'
#
loop_
_entity.id
_entity.type
_entity.pdbx_description
1 polymer ?
#
loop_
_entity_poly.entity_id
_entity_poly.type
_entity_poly.pdbx_seq_one_letter_code
_entity_poly.pdbx_strand_id
1 'polypeptide(L)'
;YFEWMRNIQPWCISRQLWWGHRIPAWYGPDDHIFVEENEAAAVSAASAHYGKTVELRRDDDVLDTWFSSGLWPFSTLGWPDDTPEVHADLARYYPGDVLVTGFDIIFFWVARMMMMSMYVMDGEVPFRDVYIHALVRDEKGQKMSKSKGNVMDPLDIIDQYGADPLRFTLAAMAAQGRDIKMSTTRLESYR
;
A
#
# COMPACT_ATOMS: atom_id res chain seq x y z
N TYR A 1 10.52 -10.04 -9.66
CA TYR A 1 9.44 -9.12 -10.11
C TYR A 1 8.80 -9.60 -11.42
N PHE A 2 9.49 -9.53 -12.56
CA PHE A 2 8.90 -9.86 -13.87
C PHE A 2 8.28 -11.25 -13.97
N GLU A 3 8.88 -12.26 -13.35
CA GLU A 3 8.31 -13.61 -13.34
C GLU A 3 6.92 -13.67 -12.70
N TRP A 4 6.70 -12.90 -11.64
CA TRP A 4 5.39 -12.82 -11.01
C TRP A 4 4.40 -12.05 -11.90
N MET A 5 4.84 -10.95 -12.51
CA MET A 5 3.99 -10.15 -13.41
C MET A 5 3.53 -10.94 -14.64
N ARG A 6 4.40 -11.79 -15.22
CA ARG A 6 4.06 -12.62 -16.38
C ARG A 6 3.04 -13.72 -16.09
N ASN A 7 2.93 -14.13 -14.83
CA ASN A 7 2.08 -15.25 -14.38
C ASN A 7 0.96 -14.80 -13.43
N ILE A 8 0.66 -13.50 -13.38
CA ILE A 8 -0.31 -12.94 -12.45
C ILE A 8 -1.69 -13.58 -12.65
N GLN A 9 -2.36 -13.87 -11.54
CA GLN A 9 -3.72 -14.43 -11.51
C GLN A 9 -4.74 -13.35 -11.13
N PRO A 10 -6.03 -13.54 -11.45
CA PRO A 10 -7.09 -12.66 -10.98
C PRO A 10 -6.99 -12.41 -9.48
N TRP A 11 -7.06 -11.14 -9.09
CA TRP A 11 -6.97 -10.74 -7.70
C TRP A 11 -8.38 -10.60 -7.13
N CYS A 12 -8.71 -11.46 -6.17
CA CYS A 12 -9.91 -11.27 -5.35
C CYS A 12 -9.70 -10.03 -4.45
N ILE A 13 -10.38 -8.94 -4.79
CA ILE A 13 -10.28 -7.65 -4.08
C ILE A 13 -11.29 -7.52 -2.92
N SER A 14 -12.28 -8.39 -2.81
CA SER A 14 -13.28 -8.32 -1.76
C SER A 14 -12.85 -9.06 -0.49
N ARG A 15 -13.24 -8.56 0.68
CA ARG A 15 -12.89 -9.12 1.99
C ARG A 15 -14.10 -9.08 2.91
N GLN A 16 -14.39 -10.22 3.55
CA GLN A 16 -15.40 -10.34 4.61
C GLN A 16 -14.82 -9.87 5.95
N LEU A 17 -14.43 -8.59 5.99
CA LEU A 17 -13.84 -7.93 7.16
C LEU A 17 -14.64 -6.69 7.52
N TRP A 18 -14.53 -6.29 8.79
CA TRP A 18 -15.20 -5.09 9.29
C TRP A 18 -14.41 -3.81 8.99
N TRP A 19 -13.09 -3.94 8.80
CA TRP A 19 -12.20 -2.81 8.58
C TRP A 19 -11.70 -2.76 7.14
N GLY A 20 -12.04 -1.68 6.45
CA GLY A 20 -11.63 -1.39 5.08
C GLY A 20 -12.61 -0.42 4.41
N HIS A 21 -12.31 -0.05 3.16
CA HIS A 21 -13.22 0.76 2.36
C HIS A 21 -14.36 -0.11 1.87
N ARG A 22 -15.61 0.19 2.27
CA ARG A 22 -16.78 -0.59 1.84
C ARG A 22 -16.92 -0.54 0.32
N ILE A 23 -17.13 -1.69 -0.31
CA ILE A 23 -17.24 -1.77 -1.78
C ILE A 23 -18.42 -0.91 -2.24
N PRO A 24 -18.24 -0.05 -3.26
CA PRO A 24 -19.30 0.80 -3.79
C PRO A 24 -20.17 0.03 -4.80
N ALA A 25 -20.77 -1.08 -4.34
CA ALA A 25 -21.71 -1.88 -5.13
C ALA A 25 -23.02 -2.05 -4.35
N TRP A 26 -24.16 -1.91 -5.03
CA TRP A 26 -25.50 -2.04 -4.47
C TRP A 26 -26.30 -3.06 -5.26
N TYR A 27 -27.08 -3.86 -4.55
CA TYR A 27 -27.94 -4.89 -5.11
C TYR A 27 -29.40 -4.43 -5.05
N GLY A 28 -30.07 -4.49 -6.20
CA GLY A 28 -31.51 -4.29 -6.32
C GLY A 28 -32.32 -5.52 -5.88
N PRO A 29 -33.67 -5.44 -5.92
CA PRO A 29 -34.56 -6.50 -5.45
C PRO A 29 -34.49 -7.82 -6.27
N ASP A 30 -33.93 -7.78 -7.46
CA ASP A 30 -33.69 -8.91 -8.36
C ASP A 30 -32.19 -9.27 -8.49
N ASP A 31 -31.37 -8.83 -7.53
CA ASP A 31 -29.92 -8.97 -7.51
C ASP A 31 -29.19 -8.27 -8.67
N HIS A 32 -29.85 -7.35 -9.39
CA HIS A 32 -29.16 -6.44 -10.31
C HIS A 32 -28.15 -5.57 -9.56
N ILE A 33 -26.95 -5.40 -10.12
CA ILE A 33 -25.82 -4.73 -9.47
C ILE A 33 -25.65 -3.32 -10.03
N PHE A 34 -25.62 -2.33 -9.13
CA PHE A 34 -25.30 -0.94 -9.41
C PHE A 34 -23.94 -0.60 -8.77
N VAL A 35 -22.98 -0.09 -9.53
CA VAL A 35 -21.65 0.31 -9.04
C VAL A 35 -21.48 1.81 -9.26
N GLU A 36 -21.45 2.58 -8.18
CA GLU A 36 -21.54 4.04 -8.23
C GLU A 36 -20.68 4.68 -7.12
N GLU A 37 -20.26 5.94 -7.28
CA GLU A 37 -19.37 6.59 -6.30
C GLU A 37 -19.98 6.72 -4.90
N ASN A 38 -21.30 6.83 -4.83
CA ASN A 38 -22.03 7.00 -3.58
C ASN A 38 -23.48 6.47 -3.69
N GLU A 39 -24.14 6.38 -2.54
CA GLU A 39 -25.50 5.81 -2.43
C GLU A 39 -26.55 6.63 -3.19
N ALA A 40 -26.42 7.96 -3.23
CA ALA A 40 -27.38 8.80 -3.95
C ALA A 40 -27.33 8.53 -5.47
N ALA A 41 -26.12 8.36 -6.02
CA ALA A 41 -25.93 7.95 -7.41
C ALA A 41 -26.50 6.55 -7.68
N ALA A 42 -26.29 5.58 -6.77
CA ALA A 42 -26.86 4.24 -6.87
C ALA A 42 -28.40 4.25 -6.87
N VAL A 43 -29.03 5.04 -6.00
CA VAL A 43 -30.49 5.20 -5.95
C VAL A 43 -31.02 5.84 -7.25
N SER A 44 -30.30 6.81 -7.80
CA SER A 44 -30.66 7.45 -9.08
C SER A 44 -30.59 6.44 -10.24
N ALA A 45 -29.49 5.69 -10.35
CA ALA A 45 -29.30 4.65 -11.36
C ALA A 45 -30.37 3.56 -11.27
N ALA A 46 -30.66 3.07 -10.06
CA ALA A 46 -31.71 2.10 -9.83
C ALA A 46 -33.10 2.64 -10.18
N SER A 47 -33.40 3.88 -9.80
CA SER A 47 -34.69 4.50 -10.14
C SER A 47 -34.90 4.63 -11.65
N ALA A 48 -33.83 4.95 -12.40
CA ALA A 48 -33.86 4.97 -13.85
C ALA A 48 -34.05 3.58 -14.46
N HIS A 49 -33.42 2.55 -13.88
CA HIS A 49 -33.53 1.16 -14.34
C HIS A 49 -34.93 0.56 -14.11
N TYR A 50 -35.49 0.71 -12.91
CA TYR A 50 -36.79 0.10 -12.55
C TYR A 50 -38.00 1.00 -12.82
N GLY A 51 -37.78 2.27 -13.17
CA GLY A 51 -38.85 3.26 -13.35
C GLY A 51 -39.57 3.65 -12.06
N LYS A 52 -39.02 3.27 -10.90
CA LYS A 52 -39.55 3.56 -9.56
C LYS A 52 -38.42 3.47 -8.54
N THR A 53 -38.63 4.11 -7.38
CA THR A 53 -37.74 3.92 -6.24
C THR A 53 -37.84 2.50 -5.72
N VAL A 54 -36.68 1.87 -5.51
CA VAL A 54 -36.54 0.54 -4.92
C VAL A 54 -35.56 0.62 -3.75
N GLU A 55 -35.70 -0.32 -2.81
CA GLU A 55 -34.70 -0.51 -1.76
C GLU A 55 -33.43 -1.13 -2.36
N LEU A 56 -32.28 -0.61 -1.93
CA LEU A 56 -30.97 -1.11 -2.34
C LEU A 56 -30.22 -1.64 -1.13
N ARG A 57 -29.56 -2.78 -1.29
CA ARG A 57 -28.64 -3.34 -0.30
C ARG A 57 -27.21 -3.13 -0.78
N ARG A 58 -26.42 -2.33 -0.09
CA ARG A 58 -24.97 -2.21 -0.39
C ARG A 58 -24.23 -3.50 -0.04
N ASP A 59 -23.21 -3.85 -0.82
CA ASP A 59 -22.31 -4.95 -0.52
C ASP A 59 -21.71 -4.79 0.89
N ASP A 60 -21.65 -5.90 1.62
CA ASP A 60 -21.14 -5.93 2.99
C ASP A 60 -19.62 -6.15 3.03
N ASP A 61 -19.01 -6.53 1.90
CA ASP A 61 -17.57 -6.67 1.77
C ASP A 61 -16.87 -5.30 1.77
N VAL A 62 -15.62 -5.33 2.24
CA VAL A 62 -14.66 -4.23 2.12
C VAL A 62 -13.57 -4.57 1.10
N LEU A 63 -12.93 -3.55 0.56
CA LEU A 63 -11.78 -3.69 -0.32
C LEU A 63 -10.54 -4.17 0.45
N ASP A 64 -9.76 -5.05 -0.19
CA ASP A 64 -8.44 -5.47 0.26
C ASP A 64 -7.54 -4.27 0.60
N THR A 65 -6.80 -4.32 1.71
CA THR A 65 -5.88 -3.24 2.11
C THR A 65 -4.84 -2.94 1.04
N TRP A 66 -4.43 -3.95 0.26
CA TRP A 66 -3.53 -3.76 -0.87
C TRP A 66 -4.15 -2.99 -2.04
N PHE A 67 -5.49 -2.91 -2.11
CA PHE A 67 -6.22 -2.09 -3.08
C PHE A 67 -5.97 -0.62 -2.81
N SER A 68 -6.27 -0.13 -1.61
CA SER A 68 -6.00 1.27 -1.27
C SER A 68 -4.50 1.58 -1.21
N SER A 69 -3.68 0.66 -0.70
CA SER A 69 -2.22 0.86 -0.64
C SER A 69 -1.57 0.98 -2.02
N GLY A 70 -2.16 0.37 -3.05
CA GLY A 70 -1.71 0.48 -4.43
C GLY A 70 -1.98 1.87 -5.04
N LEU A 71 -2.91 2.65 -4.49
CA LEU A 71 -3.24 4.00 -4.94
C LEU A 71 -2.28 5.07 -4.38
N TRP A 72 -1.41 4.70 -3.44
CA TRP A 72 -0.51 5.60 -2.71
C TRP A 72 0.26 6.62 -3.57
N PRO A 73 0.83 6.26 -4.75
CA PRO A 73 1.67 7.18 -5.53
C PRO A 73 0.96 8.46 -5.98
N PHE A 74 -0.37 8.44 -6.05
CA PHE A 74 -1.16 9.56 -6.55
C PHE A 74 -2.25 10.01 -5.57
N SER A 75 -2.80 9.09 -4.77
CA SER A 75 -3.78 9.48 -3.74
C SER A 75 -3.18 10.40 -2.67
N THR A 76 -1.87 10.34 -2.46
CA THR A 76 -1.16 11.25 -1.55
C THR A 76 -0.96 12.65 -2.10
N LEU A 77 -1.14 12.82 -3.42
CA LEU A 77 -1.07 14.10 -4.12
C LEU A 77 -2.46 14.72 -4.31
N GLY A 78 -3.49 14.16 -3.65
CA GLY A 78 -4.86 14.67 -3.66
C GLY A 78 -5.77 14.08 -4.73
N TRP A 79 -5.27 13.17 -5.58
CA TRP A 79 -6.16 12.35 -6.42
C TRP A 79 -7.15 11.58 -5.53
N PRO A 80 -8.46 11.50 -5.88
CA PRO A 80 -9.05 11.78 -7.19
C PRO A 80 -9.64 13.19 -7.38
N ASP A 81 -9.37 14.14 -6.49
CA ASP A 81 -9.97 15.47 -6.59
C ASP A 81 -9.51 16.18 -7.88
N ASP A 82 -10.46 16.73 -8.63
CA ASP A 82 -10.21 17.44 -9.89
C ASP A 82 -10.07 18.95 -9.63
N THR A 83 -8.98 19.34 -8.98
CA THR A 83 -8.70 20.75 -8.64
C THR A 83 -7.36 21.22 -9.22
N PRO A 84 -7.21 22.52 -9.55
CA PRO A 84 -5.95 23.06 -10.04
C PRO A 84 -4.75 22.77 -9.13
N GLU A 85 -4.96 22.73 -7.81
CA GLU A 85 -3.94 22.41 -6.83
C GLU A 85 -3.45 20.96 -6.95
N VAL A 86 -4.38 20.00 -7.08
CA VAL A 86 -4.05 18.58 -7.27
C VAL A 86 -3.33 18.36 -8.60
N HIS A 87 -3.78 19.02 -9.67
CA HIS A 87 -3.09 18.97 -10.97
C HIS A 87 -1.66 19.52 -10.88
N ALA A 88 -1.46 20.61 -10.13
CA ALA A 88 -0.12 21.18 -9.94
C ALA A 88 0.79 20.23 -9.15
N ASP A 89 0.28 19.57 -8.11
CA ASP A 89 1.04 18.61 -7.31
C ASP A 89 1.36 17.34 -8.12
N LEU A 90 0.40 16.80 -8.86
CA LEU A 90 0.63 15.67 -9.78
C LEU A 90 1.69 16.03 -10.83
N ALA A 91 1.55 17.17 -11.50
CA ALA A 91 2.51 17.59 -12.52
C ALA A 91 3.93 17.82 -11.98
N ARG A 92 4.05 18.17 -10.69
CA ARG A 92 5.33 18.47 -10.05
C ARG A 92 6.01 17.24 -9.45
N TYR A 93 5.23 16.36 -8.81
CA TYR A 93 5.76 15.30 -7.95
C TYR A 93 5.50 13.89 -8.48
N TYR A 94 4.69 13.75 -9.54
CA TYR A 94 4.48 12.48 -10.21
C TYR A 94 5.22 12.46 -11.58
N PRO A 95 5.98 11.39 -11.90
CA PRO A 95 6.25 10.21 -11.09
C PRO A 95 7.30 10.47 -10.00
N GLY A 96 7.24 9.73 -8.89
CA GLY A 96 8.22 9.84 -7.81
C GLY A 96 9.63 9.40 -8.25
N ASP A 97 10.68 9.92 -7.61
CA ASP A 97 12.05 9.57 -8.01
C ASP A 97 12.46 8.18 -7.53
N VAL A 98 12.34 7.88 -6.23
CA VAL A 98 12.79 6.62 -5.63
C VAL A 98 11.78 6.07 -4.64
N LEU A 99 11.28 4.84 -4.88
CA LEU A 99 10.56 4.07 -3.87
C LEU A 99 11.56 3.24 -3.03
N VAL A 100 11.61 3.48 -1.72
CA VAL A 100 12.42 2.70 -0.78
C VAL A 100 11.53 1.70 -0.05
N THR A 101 11.83 0.40 -0.16
CA THR A 101 11.05 -0.63 0.55
C THR A 101 11.81 -1.96 0.74
N GLY A 102 11.25 -2.86 1.53
CA GLY A 102 11.75 -4.22 1.73
C GLY A 102 11.27 -5.18 0.64
N PHE A 103 12.02 -6.26 0.40
CA PHE A 103 11.67 -7.21 -0.66
C PHE A 103 10.40 -8.02 -0.38
N ASP A 104 9.94 -8.08 0.88
CA ASP A 104 8.83 -8.91 1.32
C ASP A 104 7.46 -8.41 0.86
N ILE A 105 7.35 -7.15 0.42
CA ILE A 105 6.12 -6.56 -0.11
C ILE A 105 6.22 -6.13 -1.58
N ILE A 106 7.24 -6.61 -2.31
CA ILE A 106 7.38 -6.32 -3.75
C ILE A 106 6.12 -6.70 -4.54
N PHE A 107 5.52 -7.86 -4.26
CA PHE A 107 4.35 -8.33 -5.00
C PHE A 107 3.03 -7.74 -4.50
N PHE A 108 2.92 -7.53 -3.19
CA PHE A 108 1.70 -7.03 -2.57
C PHE A 108 1.55 -5.51 -2.69
N TRP A 109 2.66 -4.77 -2.76
CA TRP A 109 2.65 -3.31 -2.77
C TRP A 109 3.26 -2.72 -4.03
N VAL A 110 4.55 -2.96 -4.29
CA VAL A 110 5.26 -2.34 -5.44
C VAL A 110 4.58 -2.69 -6.76
N ALA A 111 4.26 -3.96 -6.98
CA ALA A 111 3.56 -4.40 -8.18
C ALA A 111 2.13 -3.84 -8.28
N ARG A 112 1.41 -3.69 -7.16
CA ARG A 112 0.07 -3.09 -7.15
C ARG A 112 0.12 -1.61 -7.51
N MET A 113 1.06 -0.86 -6.93
CA MET A 113 1.31 0.54 -7.29
C MET A 113 1.62 0.69 -8.78
N MET A 114 2.52 -0.15 -9.32
CA MET A 114 2.85 -0.09 -10.75
C MET A 114 1.62 -0.32 -11.64
N MET A 115 0.84 -1.37 -11.40
CA MET A 115 -0.34 -1.68 -12.21
C MET A 115 -1.41 -0.59 -12.12
N MET A 116 -1.72 -0.13 -10.90
CA MET A 116 -2.77 0.86 -10.69
C MET A 116 -2.37 2.23 -11.25
N SER A 117 -1.12 2.65 -11.03
CA SER A 117 -0.62 3.89 -11.61
C SER A 117 -0.62 3.89 -13.12
N MET A 118 -0.12 2.83 -13.76
CA MET A 118 -0.13 2.77 -15.22
C MET A 118 -1.56 2.74 -15.80
N TYR A 119 -2.54 2.28 -15.02
CA TYR A 119 -3.95 2.34 -15.41
C TYR A 119 -4.57 3.74 -15.21
N VAL A 120 -4.33 4.37 -14.06
CA VAL A 120 -4.94 5.65 -13.68
C VAL A 120 -4.24 6.86 -14.32
N MET A 121 -2.94 6.75 -14.60
CA MET A 121 -2.07 7.84 -15.07
C MET A 121 -1.59 7.63 -16.50
N ASP A 122 -2.48 7.16 -17.39
CA ASP A 122 -2.24 7.08 -18.83
C ASP A 122 -0.94 6.34 -19.23
N GLY A 123 -0.61 5.27 -18.52
CA GLY A 123 0.58 4.44 -18.78
C GLY A 123 1.85 4.91 -18.05
N GLU A 124 1.81 6.01 -17.33
CA GLU A 124 2.94 6.50 -16.54
C GLU A 124 3.25 5.60 -15.33
N VAL A 125 4.53 5.47 -15.01
CA VAL A 125 5.00 4.66 -13.88
C VAL A 125 4.91 5.45 -12.57
N PRO A 126 4.66 4.81 -11.41
CA PRO A 126 4.57 5.52 -10.13
C PRO A 126 5.91 6.10 -9.63
N PHE A 127 7.02 5.50 -10.04
CA PHE A 127 8.36 5.87 -9.59
C PHE A 127 9.41 5.51 -10.65
N ARG A 128 10.51 6.27 -10.69
CA ARG A 128 11.63 6.05 -11.64
C ARG A 128 12.53 4.92 -11.17
N ASP A 129 12.86 4.90 -9.89
CA ASP A 129 13.72 3.90 -9.27
C ASP A 129 13.04 3.20 -8.09
N VAL A 130 13.41 1.93 -7.87
CA VAL A 130 13.02 1.17 -6.69
C VAL A 130 14.26 0.70 -5.95
N TYR A 131 14.47 1.22 -4.75
CA TYR A 131 15.52 0.78 -3.85
C TYR A 131 14.99 -0.28 -2.89
N ILE A 132 15.41 -1.52 -3.12
CA ILE A 132 15.08 -2.65 -2.25
C ILE A 132 16.16 -2.83 -1.20
N HIS A 133 15.83 -2.53 0.05
CA HIS A 133 16.73 -2.77 1.18
C HIS A 133 16.51 -4.16 1.79
N ALA A 134 17.52 -4.65 2.50
CA ALA A 134 17.45 -5.93 3.20
C ALA A 134 16.56 -5.86 4.46
N LEU A 135 16.14 -7.01 4.98
CA LEU A 135 15.33 -7.04 6.18
C LEU A 135 16.21 -6.98 7.42
N VAL A 136 15.75 -6.23 8.43
CA VAL A 136 16.34 -6.28 9.77
C VAL A 136 15.86 -7.54 10.46
N ARG A 137 16.83 -8.30 10.97
CA ARG A 137 16.65 -9.57 11.68
C ARG A 137 17.16 -9.42 13.09
N ASP A 138 16.66 -10.28 13.97
CA ASP A 138 17.24 -10.42 15.30
C ASP A 138 18.70 -10.93 15.23
N GLU A 139 19.37 -10.95 16.38
CA GLU A 139 20.75 -11.42 16.53
C GLU A 139 20.96 -12.86 16.01
N LYS A 140 19.91 -13.68 16.06
CA LYS A 140 19.91 -15.08 15.61
C LYS A 140 19.57 -15.22 14.12
N GLY A 141 19.28 -14.11 13.42
CA GLY A 141 18.95 -14.05 12.00
C GLY A 141 17.48 -14.34 11.68
N GLN A 142 16.58 -14.37 12.66
CA GLN A 142 15.15 -14.58 12.40
C GLN A 142 14.46 -13.27 12.00
N LYS A 143 13.39 -13.36 11.18
CA LYS A 143 12.50 -12.21 10.93
C LYS A 143 12.01 -11.69 12.28
N MET A 144 12.18 -10.39 12.52
CA MET A 144 11.53 -9.76 13.67
C MET A 144 10.02 -9.74 13.42
N SER A 145 9.25 -10.25 14.38
CA SER A 145 7.79 -10.19 14.35
C SER A 145 7.22 -10.15 15.75
N LYS A 146 6.15 -9.38 15.95
CA LYS A 146 5.46 -9.27 17.26
C LYS A 146 5.08 -10.65 17.82
N SER A 147 4.63 -11.57 16.96
CA SER A 147 4.28 -12.95 17.33
C SER A 147 5.42 -13.78 17.90
N LYS A 148 6.68 -13.47 17.56
CA LYS A 148 7.86 -14.20 18.04
C LYS A 148 8.48 -13.56 19.28
N GLY A 149 8.04 -12.36 19.67
CA GLY A 149 8.60 -11.62 20.79
C GLY A 149 10.06 -11.19 20.60
N ASN A 150 10.58 -11.24 19.37
CA ASN A 150 11.97 -10.88 19.03
C ASN A 150 12.08 -9.48 18.39
N VAL A 151 11.08 -8.63 18.61
CA VAL A 151 11.09 -7.25 18.13
C VAL A 151 11.95 -6.43 19.08
N MET A 152 12.91 -5.71 18.54
CA MET A 152 13.58 -4.63 19.27
C MET A 152 12.83 -3.33 18.99
N ASP A 153 12.38 -2.66 20.05
CA ASP A 153 11.76 -1.35 19.91
C ASP A 153 12.85 -0.33 19.54
N PRO A 154 12.74 0.40 18.41
CA PRO A 154 13.71 1.42 18.07
C PRO A 154 13.81 2.52 19.13
N LEU A 155 12.74 2.81 19.88
CA LEU A 155 12.76 3.84 20.93
C LEU A 155 13.62 3.41 22.12
N ASP A 156 13.54 2.14 22.54
CA ASP A 156 14.40 1.61 23.61
C ASP A 156 15.89 1.72 23.21
N ILE A 157 16.20 1.44 21.94
CA ILE A 157 17.57 1.57 21.41
C ILE A 157 18.01 3.05 21.38
N ILE A 158 17.12 3.95 20.97
CA ILE A 158 17.39 5.39 20.93
C ILE A 158 17.65 5.94 22.33
N ASP A 159 16.85 5.53 23.32
CA ASP A 159 17.02 5.96 24.71
C ASP A 159 18.36 5.47 25.29
N GLN A 160 18.83 4.29 24.87
CA GLN A 160 20.07 3.70 25.35
C GLN A 160 21.32 4.22 24.62
N TYR A 161 21.26 4.37 23.29
CA TYR A 161 22.44 4.61 22.44
C TYR A 161 22.37 5.91 21.63
N GLY A 162 21.19 6.49 21.47
CA GLY A 162 20.93 7.67 20.65
C GLY A 162 20.43 7.33 19.24
N ALA A 163 19.73 8.29 18.63
CA ALA A 163 19.18 8.14 17.29
C ALA A 163 20.25 8.10 16.20
N ASP A 164 21.33 8.87 16.34
CA ASP A 164 22.39 8.93 15.33
C ASP A 164 23.14 7.60 15.20
N PRO A 165 23.59 6.94 16.30
CA PRO A 165 24.20 5.61 16.19
C PRO A 165 23.27 4.56 15.58
N LEU A 166 21.97 4.58 15.91
CA LEU A 166 20.98 3.68 15.29
C LEU A 166 20.89 3.90 13.78
N ARG A 167 20.70 5.15 13.35
CA ARG A 167 20.59 5.52 11.92
C ARG A 167 21.87 5.18 11.17
N PHE A 168 23.03 5.53 11.72
CA PHE A 168 24.33 5.28 11.10
C PHE A 168 24.59 3.78 10.96
N THR A 169 24.33 3.00 12.00
CA THR A 169 24.46 1.53 11.96
C THR A 169 23.57 0.93 10.88
N LEU A 170 22.30 1.30 10.82
CA LEU A 170 21.37 0.79 9.81
C LEU A 170 21.79 1.18 8.39
N ALA A 171 22.21 2.43 8.18
CA ALA A 171 22.67 2.92 6.88
C ALA A 171 23.97 2.24 6.43
N ALA A 172 24.96 2.10 7.32
CA ALA A 172 26.22 1.44 7.03
C ALA A 172 26.03 -0.06 6.72
N MET A 173 25.02 -0.68 7.33
CA MET A 173 24.71 -2.09 7.15
C MET A 173 23.72 -2.38 6.01
N ALA A 174 23.07 -1.36 5.44
CA ALA A 174 22.11 -1.49 4.35
C ALA A 174 22.75 -1.87 2.99
N ALA A 175 23.85 -2.63 3.01
CA ALA A 175 24.46 -3.20 1.81
C ALA A 175 23.50 -4.19 1.14
N GLN A 176 23.35 -4.07 -0.17
CA GLN A 176 22.45 -4.94 -0.95
C GLN A 176 22.85 -6.43 -0.81
N GLY A 177 21.83 -7.28 -0.67
CA GLY A 177 21.99 -8.74 -0.76
C GLY A 177 22.22 -9.50 0.54
N ARG A 178 22.30 -8.83 1.71
CA ARG A 178 22.36 -9.52 3.01
C ARG A 178 21.45 -8.87 4.03
N ASP A 179 20.68 -9.71 4.74
CA ASP A 179 19.88 -9.28 5.88
C ASP A 179 20.74 -8.64 6.98
N ILE A 180 20.19 -7.61 7.61
CA ILE A 180 20.83 -6.88 8.71
C ILE A 180 20.58 -7.66 9.99
N LYS A 181 21.58 -8.40 10.48
CA LYS A 181 21.55 -8.99 11.83
C LYS A 181 21.88 -7.91 12.83
N MET A 182 20.87 -7.46 13.55
CA MET A 182 20.99 -6.37 14.52
C MET A 182 21.29 -6.94 15.90
N SER A 183 22.34 -6.43 16.53
CA SER A 183 22.76 -6.76 17.90
C SER A 183 23.21 -5.50 18.63
N THR A 184 23.03 -5.47 19.96
CA THR A 184 23.44 -4.31 20.78
C THR A 184 24.94 -4.04 20.70
N THR A 185 25.76 -5.10 20.69
CA THR A 185 27.23 -5.00 20.50
C THR A 185 27.62 -4.28 19.20
N ARG A 186 26.79 -4.38 18.15
CA ARG A 186 27.08 -3.69 16.88
C ARG A 186 26.77 -2.21 16.95
N LEU A 187 25.70 -1.83 17.64
CA LEU A 187 25.36 -0.41 17.85
C LEU A 187 26.47 0.31 18.62
N GLU A 188 27.07 -0.35 19.61
CA GLU A 188 28.20 0.20 20.38
C GLU A 188 29.43 0.49 19.52
N SER A 189 29.65 -0.27 18.44
CA SER A 189 30.81 -0.08 17.55
C SER A 189 30.71 1.15 16.64
N TYR A 190 29.52 1.76 16.55
CA TYR A 190 29.23 2.91 15.71
C TYR A 190 28.92 4.19 16.51
N ARG A 191 29.35 4.22 17.78
CA ARG A 191 29.25 5.39 18.66
C ARG A 191 30.39 6.38 18.44
#